data_AF-A0A969JRZ7-F1
#
_entry.id   AF-A0A969JRZ7-F1
#
_cell.length_a   1.000
_cell.length_b   1.000
_cell.length_c   1.000
_cell.angle_alpha   90.00
_cell.angle_beta   90.00
_cell.angle_gamma   90.00
#
_symmetry.space_group_name_H-M   'P 1'
#
loop_
_entity.id
_entity.type
_entity.pdbx_description
1 polymer ?
#
loop_
_entity_poly.entity_id
_entity_poly.type
_entity_poly.pdbx_seq_one_letter_code
_entity_poly.pdbx_strand_id
1 'polypeptide(L)'
;MRPVFIDTGYLLALEFANDQNHAVAKSHWQALLDALPTLITTSYVFDETVTFFNSRGYHAKAVEVGNTLLTSPSVHLIQVDEPLFQQGWKLFQQYQDKRYSLTDCISFATMLNQGIDDAMTFDRHFAQAGFQMLPGQTA
;
A
#
# COMPACT_ATOMS: atom_id res chain seq x y z
N MET A 1 -5.32 -13.97 11.52
CA MET A 1 -5.74 -12.56 11.41
C MET A 1 -6.29 -12.32 10.02
N ARG A 2 -7.15 -11.32 9.83
CA ARG A 2 -7.63 -10.96 8.48
C ARG A 2 -6.46 -10.40 7.66
N PRO A 3 -6.43 -10.62 6.33
CA PRO A 3 -5.45 -9.97 5.47
C PRO A 3 -5.58 -8.44 5.55
N VAL A 4 -4.46 -7.74 5.38
CA VAL A 4 -4.40 -6.28 5.41
C VAL A 4 -3.73 -5.80 4.13
N PHE A 5 -4.27 -4.78 3.49
CA PHE A 5 -3.63 -4.16 2.34
C PHE A 5 -2.48 -3.27 2.81
N ILE A 6 -1.34 -3.25 2.12
CA ILE A 6 -0.23 -2.35 2.41
C ILE A 6 0.04 -1.46 1.20
N ASP A 7 -0.05 -0.15 1.43
CA ASP A 7 0.04 0.89 0.41
C ASP A 7 1.44 1.53 0.36
N THR A 8 1.75 2.24 -0.74
CA THR A 8 2.99 2.98 -0.96
C THR A 8 3.30 3.88 0.24
N GLY A 9 2.32 4.66 0.71
CA GLY A 9 2.54 5.62 1.78
C GLY A 9 3.04 4.99 3.09
N TYR A 10 2.55 3.79 3.42
CA TYR A 10 3.01 3.07 4.61
C TYR A 10 4.39 2.44 4.40
N LEU A 11 4.66 1.86 3.23
CA LEU A 11 5.98 1.30 2.90
C LEU A 11 7.07 2.38 2.98
N LEU A 12 6.80 3.57 2.42
CA LEU A 12 7.71 4.69 2.49
C LEU A 12 7.93 5.16 3.93
N ALA A 13 6.86 5.31 4.71
CA ALA A 13 6.98 5.65 6.12
C ALA A 13 7.81 4.62 6.90
N LEU A 14 7.64 3.32 6.63
CA LEU A 14 8.39 2.27 7.31
C LEU A 14 9.89 2.30 6.95
N GLU A 15 10.21 2.52 5.68
CA GLU A 15 11.56 2.33 5.13
C GLU A 15 12.39 3.61 5.03
N PHE A 16 11.75 4.79 5.07
CA PHE A 16 12.42 6.09 4.90
C PHE A 16 12.44 6.87 6.22
N ALA A 17 13.61 6.96 6.85
CA ALA A 17 13.77 7.59 8.16
C ALA A 17 13.39 9.09 8.21
N ASN A 18 13.43 9.78 7.06
CA ASN A 18 13.05 11.19 6.94
C ASN A 18 11.56 11.39 6.66
N ASP A 19 10.78 10.31 6.53
CA ASP A 19 9.33 10.41 6.40
C ASP A 19 8.71 10.90 7.71
N GLN A 20 7.75 11.83 7.61
CA GLN A 20 7.07 12.41 8.76
C GLN A 20 6.33 11.36 9.62
N ASN A 21 5.90 10.25 9.01
CA ASN A 21 5.17 9.18 9.68
C ASN A 21 6.09 8.03 10.12
N HIS A 22 7.42 8.15 9.94
CA HIS A 22 8.36 7.06 10.17
C HIS A 22 8.28 6.47 11.59
N ALA A 23 8.24 7.33 12.61
CA ALA A 23 8.14 6.89 14.00
C ALA A 23 6.85 6.09 14.27
N VAL A 24 5.73 6.54 13.70
CA VAL A 24 4.41 5.90 13.86
C VAL A 24 4.37 4.56 13.13
N ALA A 25 4.82 4.52 11.87
CA ALA A 25 4.88 3.29 11.08
C ALA A 25 5.77 2.23 11.74
N LYS A 26 6.96 2.63 12.22
CA LYS A 26 7.90 1.73 12.88
C LYS A 26 7.35 1.16 14.18
N SER A 27 6.71 2.01 15.02
CA SER A 27 6.08 1.54 16.26
C SER A 27 4.93 0.58 15.99
N HIS A 28 4.09 0.87 14.99
CA HIS A 28 2.99 0.01 14.59
C HIS A 28 3.50 -1.34 14.06
N TRP A 29 4.50 -1.31 13.17
CA TRP A 29 5.12 -2.52 12.63
C TRP A 29 5.73 -3.41 13.72
N GLN A 30 6.45 -2.81 14.68
CA GLN A 30 7.05 -3.54 15.81
C GLN A 30 5.99 -4.26 16.66
N ALA A 31 4.84 -3.64 16.89
CA ALA A 31 3.74 -4.25 17.64
C ALA A 31 3.09 -5.45 16.93
N LEU A 32 3.30 -5.58 15.60
CA LEU A 32 2.75 -6.67 14.80
C LEU A 32 3.74 -7.83 14.59
N LEU A 33 5.02 -7.69 14.95
CA LEU A 33 6.05 -8.69 14.61
C LEU A 33 5.74 -10.09 15.16
N ASP A 34 5.15 -10.18 16.35
CA ASP A 34 4.80 -11.46 16.98
C ASP A 34 3.62 -12.16 16.29
N ALA A 35 2.81 -11.42 15.53
CA ALA A 35 1.61 -11.91 14.87
C ALA A 35 1.31 -11.10 13.59
N LEU A 36 2.24 -11.11 12.63
CA LEU A 36 2.08 -10.32 11.41
C LEU A 36 0.92 -10.90 10.56
N PRO A 37 -0.07 -10.09 10.14
CA PRO A 37 -1.11 -10.55 9.23
C PRO A 37 -0.52 -10.85 7.85
N THR A 38 -1.28 -11.58 7.02
CA THR A 38 -0.98 -11.64 5.59
C THR A 38 -1.13 -10.24 5.00
N LEU A 39 -0.07 -9.74 4.38
CA LEU A 39 -0.03 -8.44 3.74
C LEU A 39 -0.31 -8.60 2.26
N ILE A 40 -1.27 -7.84 1.74
CA ILE A 40 -1.62 -7.81 0.32
C ILE A 40 -1.17 -6.48 -0.26
N THR A 41 -0.51 -6.49 -1.41
CA THR A 41 -0.18 -5.27 -2.15
C THR A 41 -0.23 -5.54 -3.65
N THR A 42 0.02 -4.54 -4.49
CA THR A 42 -0.07 -4.66 -5.95
C THR A 42 1.25 -4.35 -6.64
N SER A 43 1.39 -4.82 -7.89
CA SER A 43 2.53 -4.45 -8.74
C SER A 43 2.65 -2.93 -8.99
N TYR A 44 1.56 -2.16 -8.82
CA TYR A 44 1.59 -0.69 -8.95
C TYR A 44 2.12 -0.01 -7.68
N VAL A 45 1.75 -0.51 -6.49
CA VAL A 45 2.37 -0.06 -5.23
C VAL A 45 3.86 -0.40 -5.22
N PHE A 46 4.23 -1.58 -5.74
CA PHE A 46 5.62 -1.96 -5.92
C PHE A 46 6.37 -0.95 -6.83
N ASP A 47 5.82 -0.63 -8.00
CA ASP A 47 6.41 0.35 -8.93
C ASP A 47 6.60 1.71 -8.25
N GLU A 48 5.54 2.27 -7.65
CA GLU A 48 5.63 3.56 -6.96
C GLU A 48 6.68 3.55 -5.85
N THR A 49 6.75 2.49 -5.05
CA THR A 49 7.70 2.36 -3.95
C THR A 49 9.15 2.34 -4.46
N VAL A 50 9.45 1.47 -5.43
CA VAL A 50 10.81 1.34 -5.99
C VAL A 50 11.21 2.61 -6.74
N THR A 51 10.30 3.18 -7.54
CA THR A 51 10.52 4.42 -8.30
C THR A 51 10.72 5.62 -7.37
N PHE A 52 10.01 5.69 -6.24
CA PHE A 52 10.19 6.74 -5.22
C PHE A 52 11.61 6.77 -4.67
N PHE A 53 12.16 5.63 -4.25
CA PHE A 53 13.51 5.56 -3.70
C PHE A 53 14.56 5.83 -4.78
N ASN A 54 14.40 5.25 -5.97
CA ASN A 54 15.35 5.39 -7.06
C ASN A 54 15.44 6.86 -7.55
N SER A 55 14.30 7.55 -7.69
CA SER A 55 14.26 8.96 -8.11
C SER A 55 14.94 9.93 -7.14
N ARG A 56 15.18 9.51 -5.88
CA ARG A 56 15.88 10.28 -4.84
C ARG A 56 17.34 9.88 -4.64
N GLY A 57 17.87 9.04 -5.53
CA GLY A 57 19.26 8.57 -5.46
C GLY A 57 19.48 7.41 -4.48
N TYR A 58 18.42 6.82 -3.92
CA TYR A 58 18.50 5.68 -3.01
C TYR A 58 18.37 4.34 -3.76
N HIS A 59 19.14 4.13 -4.82
CA HIS A 59 19.02 2.94 -5.68
C HIS A 59 19.16 1.62 -4.91
N ALA A 60 20.16 1.52 -4.03
CA ALA A 60 20.37 0.32 -3.22
C ALA A 60 19.15 0.00 -2.33
N LYS A 61 18.54 1.04 -1.74
CA LYS A 61 17.33 0.88 -0.92
C LYS A 61 16.12 0.48 -1.77
N ALA A 62 15.98 1.03 -2.98
CA ALA A 62 14.93 0.65 -3.91
C ALA A 62 14.97 -0.85 -4.24
N VAL A 63 16.16 -1.38 -4.52
CA VAL A 63 16.37 -2.82 -4.77
C VAL A 63 16.13 -3.65 -3.51
N GLU A 64 16.60 -3.21 -2.34
CA GLU A 64 16.38 -3.87 -1.05
C GLU A 64 14.89 -4.02 -0.71
N VAL A 65 14.13 -2.92 -0.80
CA VAL A 65 12.69 -2.91 -0.51
C VAL A 65 11.94 -3.74 -1.55
N GLY A 66 12.27 -3.61 -2.83
CA GLY A 66 11.66 -4.42 -3.89
C GLY A 66 11.88 -5.92 -3.67
N ASN A 67 13.12 -6.35 -3.38
CA ASN A 67 13.41 -7.75 -3.09
C ASN A 67 12.67 -8.24 -1.83
N THR A 68 12.57 -7.41 -0.80
CA THR A 68 11.81 -7.74 0.41
C THR A 68 10.34 -7.99 0.08
N LEU A 69 9.71 -7.13 -0.74
CA LEU A 69 8.32 -7.32 -1.16
C LEU A 69 8.10 -8.58 -2.00
N LEU A 70 9.08 -8.94 -2.85
CA LEU A 70 9.00 -10.11 -3.74
C LEU A 70 9.25 -11.44 -3.03
N THR A 71 10.05 -11.44 -1.96
CA THR A 71 10.55 -12.68 -1.31
C THR A 71 9.96 -12.93 0.08
N SER A 72 9.33 -11.92 0.69
CA SER A 72 8.73 -12.08 2.02
C SER A 72 7.56 -13.06 2.00
N PRO A 73 7.55 -14.09 2.86
CA PRO A 73 6.46 -15.07 2.91
C PRO A 73 5.16 -14.49 3.46
N SER A 74 5.22 -13.34 4.14
CA SER A 74 4.05 -12.64 4.68
C SER A 74 3.43 -11.67 3.68
N VAL A 75 4.09 -11.41 2.54
CA VAL A 75 3.61 -10.48 1.50
C VAL A 75 3.09 -11.29 0.32
N HIS A 76 1.87 -10.98 -0.10
CA HIS A 76 1.28 -11.47 -1.33
C HIS A 76 1.16 -10.31 -2.31
N LEU A 77 2.09 -10.25 -3.25
CA LEU A 77 2.09 -9.26 -4.33
C LEU A 77 1.12 -9.69 -5.44
N ILE A 78 0.01 -8.97 -5.57
CA ILE A 78 -0.93 -9.16 -6.67
C ILE A 78 -0.37 -8.50 -7.92
N GLN A 79 -0.06 -9.33 -8.93
CA GLN A 79 0.26 -8.82 -10.25
C GLN A 79 -1.02 -8.27 -10.89
N VAL A 80 -1.01 -7.00 -11.28
CA VAL A 80 -2.16 -6.36 -11.91
C VAL A 80 -2.29 -6.87 -13.34
N ASP A 81 -3.34 -7.63 -13.59
CA ASP A 81 -3.72 -8.10 -14.92
C ASP A 81 -4.70 -7.12 -15.59
N GLU A 82 -5.05 -7.39 -16.85
CA GLU A 82 -5.93 -6.54 -17.64
C GLU A 82 -7.32 -6.35 -16.98
N PRO A 83 -8.02 -7.40 -16.50
CA PRO A 83 -9.27 -7.23 -15.78
C PRO A 83 -9.16 -6.31 -14.56
N LEU A 84 -8.14 -6.48 -13.72
CA LEU A 84 -7.96 -5.66 -12.52
C LEU A 84 -7.60 -4.22 -12.90
N PHE A 85 -6.75 -4.02 -13.91
CA PHE A 85 -6.43 -2.71 -14.44
C PHE A 85 -7.69 -1.98 -14.93
N GLN A 86 -8.54 -2.63 -15.74
CA GLN A 86 -9.77 -2.02 -16.25
C GLN A 86 -10.75 -1.66 -15.13
N GLN A 87 -10.82 -2.47 -14.07
CA GLN A 87 -11.63 -2.13 -12.88
C GLN A 87 -11.09 -0.90 -12.17
N GLY A 88 -9.79 -0.85 -11.91
CA GLY A 88 -9.14 0.33 -11.31
C GLY A 88 -9.31 1.58 -12.18
N TRP A 89 -9.16 1.43 -13.51
CA TRP A 89 -9.38 2.51 -14.47
C TRP A 89 -10.82 3.02 -14.45
N LYS A 90 -11.81 2.13 -14.37
CA LYS A 90 -13.21 2.51 -14.24
C LYS A 90 -13.48 3.30 -12.95
N LEU A 91 -12.91 2.87 -11.82
CA LEU A 91 -13.01 3.62 -10.55
C LEU A 91 -12.37 5.00 -10.68
N PHE A 92 -11.19 5.09 -11.31
CA PHE A 92 -10.50 6.36 -11.55
C PHE A 92 -11.34 7.34 -12.38
N GLN A 93 -12.06 6.86 -13.39
CA GLN A 93 -12.96 7.68 -14.20
C GLN A 93 -14.21 8.17 -13.44
N GLN A 94 -14.65 7.43 -12.41
CA GLN A 94 -15.85 7.75 -11.63
C GLN A 94 -15.61 8.84 -10.58
N TYR A 95 -14.44 8.83 -9.94
CA TYR A 95 -14.14 9.74 -8.83
C TYR A 95 -13.51 11.07 -9.29
N GLN A 96 -14.21 11.80 -10.16
CA GLN A 96 -13.73 13.07 -10.71
C GLN A 96 -13.61 14.19 -9.65
N ASP A 97 -14.33 14.07 -8.54
CA ASP A 97 -14.30 15.02 -7.41
C ASP A 97 -13.18 14.70 -6.40
N LYS A 98 -12.49 13.57 -6.56
CA LYS A 98 -11.40 13.13 -5.68
C LYS A 98 -10.05 13.23 -6.39
N ARG A 99 -8.97 13.34 -5.61
CA ARG A 99 -7.59 13.37 -6.13
C ARG A 99 -6.91 12.01 -6.00
N TYR A 100 -7.65 10.94 -6.26
CA TYR A 100 -7.11 9.59 -6.24
C TYR A 100 -6.08 9.41 -7.34
N SER A 101 -4.99 8.71 -7.04
CA SER A 101 -4.09 8.18 -8.06
C SER A 101 -4.73 6.97 -8.76
N LEU A 102 -4.17 6.56 -9.91
CA LEU A 102 -4.57 5.29 -10.53
C LEU A 102 -4.18 4.10 -9.64
N THR A 103 -3.03 4.20 -8.95
CA THR A 103 -2.56 3.21 -7.97
C THR A 103 -3.57 3.04 -6.83
N ASP A 104 -4.14 4.13 -6.32
CA ASP A 104 -5.18 4.11 -5.28
C ASP A 104 -6.40 3.34 -5.80
N CYS A 105 -6.87 3.66 -7.01
CA CYS A 105 -8.05 3.03 -7.59
C CYS A 105 -7.86 1.53 -7.86
N ILE A 106 -6.66 1.13 -8.30
CA ILE A 106 -6.30 -0.29 -8.47
C ILE A 106 -6.21 -0.99 -7.10
N SER A 107 -5.69 -0.29 -6.09
CA SER A 107 -5.64 -0.79 -4.71
C SER A 107 -7.05 -1.01 -4.16
N PHE A 108 -7.96 -0.06 -4.38
CA PHE A 108 -9.37 -0.19 -3.99
C PHE A 108 -10.06 -1.36 -4.69
N ALA A 109 -9.86 -1.51 -6.01
CA ALA A 109 -10.40 -2.65 -6.76
C ALA A 109 -9.85 -3.99 -6.22
N THR A 110 -8.56 -4.04 -5.88
CA THR A 110 -7.93 -5.22 -5.28
C THR A 110 -8.54 -5.56 -3.92
N MET A 111 -8.69 -4.56 -3.04
CA MET A 111 -9.27 -4.73 -1.72
C MET A 111 -10.73 -5.21 -1.79
N LEU A 112 -11.54 -4.61 -2.68
CA LEU A 112 -12.93 -5.02 -2.90
C LEU A 112 -13.03 -6.47 -3.40
N ASN A 113 -12.19 -6.85 -4.37
CA ASN A 113 -12.19 -8.21 -4.93
C ASN A 113 -11.76 -9.28 -3.92
N GLN A 114 -10.87 -8.93 -2.99
CA GLN A 114 -10.32 -9.84 -2.00
C GLN A 114 -11.05 -9.78 -0.64
N GLY A 115 -12.06 -8.92 -0.49
CA GLY A 115 -12.78 -8.73 0.78
C GLY A 115 -11.89 -8.21 1.91
N ILE A 116 -11.00 -7.27 1.60
CA ILE A 116 -10.06 -6.65 2.55
C ILE A 116 -10.62 -5.29 2.98
N ASP A 117 -10.85 -5.13 4.28
CA ASP A 117 -11.40 -3.90 4.85
C ASP A 117 -10.29 -2.95 5.37
N ASP A 118 -9.17 -3.52 5.82
CA ASP A 118 -8.08 -2.80 6.49
C ASP A 118 -6.92 -2.50 5.53
N ALA A 119 -6.44 -1.25 5.53
CA ALA A 119 -5.27 -0.80 4.80
C ALA A 119 -4.24 -0.17 5.73
N MET A 120 -3.00 -0.67 5.71
CA MET A 120 -1.83 0.03 6.23
C MET A 120 -1.48 1.18 5.29
N THR A 121 -1.88 2.40 5.66
CA THR A 121 -1.69 3.61 4.87
C THR A 121 -1.83 4.85 5.74
N PHE A 122 -1.18 5.94 5.32
CA PHE A 122 -1.37 7.29 5.86
C PHE A 122 -2.17 8.18 4.90
N ASP A 123 -2.62 7.64 3.76
CA ASP A 123 -3.43 8.34 2.78
C ASP A 123 -4.93 8.26 3.12
N ARG A 124 -5.53 9.44 3.30
CA ARG A 124 -6.96 9.59 3.60
C ARG A 124 -7.86 9.14 2.45
N HIS A 125 -7.33 8.96 1.24
CA HIS A 125 -8.09 8.42 0.12
C HIS A 125 -8.70 7.05 0.42
N PHE A 126 -8.00 6.20 1.18
CA PHE A 126 -8.52 4.89 1.59
C PHE A 126 -9.75 5.02 2.50
N ALA A 127 -9.71 5.93 3.48
CA ALA A 127 -10.89 6.22 4.31
C ALA A 127 -12.05 6.80 3.49
N GLN A 128 -11.78 7.68 2.54
CA GLN A 128 -12.80 8.24 1.63
C GLN A 128 -13.44 7.18 0.72
N ALA A 129 -12.69 6.14 0.38
CA ALA A 129 -13.17 4.98 -0.38
C ALA A 129 -13.87 3.92 0.50
N GLY A 130 -13.94 4.12 1.82
CA GLY A 130 -14.66 3.27 2.77
C GLY A 130 -13.80 2.23 3.50
N PHE A 131 -12.48 2.27 3.36
CA PHE A 131 -11.56 1.35 4.02
C PHE A 131 -11.10 1.86 5.40
N GLN A 132 -10.73 0.93 6.28
CA GLN A 132 -10.15 1.23 7.58
C GLN A 132 -8.65 1.47 7.45
N MET A 133 -8.16 2.62 7.93
CA MET A 133 -6.73 2.94 7.87
C MET A 133 -5.99 2.48 9.13
N LEU A 134 -4.81 1.90 8.95
CA LEU A 134 -3.90 1.48 10.02
C LEU A 134 -2.49 2.09 9.83
N PRO A 135 -1.83 2.57 10.90
CA PRO A 135 -2.37 2.89 12.21
C PRO A 135 -3.21 4.18 12.14
N GLY A 136 -4.44 4.13 12.66
CA GLY A 136 -5.37 5.24 12.67
C GLY A 136 -6.81 4.76 12.91
N GLN A 137 -7.74 5.67 13.11
CA GLN A 137 -9.17 5.38 12.98
C GLN A 137 -9.70 6.21 11.82
N THR A 138 -10.62 5.64 11.03
CA THR A 138 -11.47 6.44 10.14
C THR A 138 -12.19 7.49 10.98
N ALA A 139 -11.92 8.77 10.73
CA ALA A 139 -12.70 9.87 11.29
C ALA A 139 -14.08 9.94 10.64
#